data_AF-A0AAD4BQ68-F1
#
_entry.id   AF-A0AAD4BQ68-F1
#
_cell.length_a   1.000
_cell.length_b   1.000
_cell.length_c   1.000
_cell.angle_alpha   90.00
_cell.angle_beta   90.00
_cell.angle_gamma   90.00
#
_symmetry.space_group_name_H-M   'P 1'
#
loop_
_entity.id
_entity.type
_entity.pdbx_description
1 polymer ?
#
loop_
_entity_poly.entity_id
_entity_poly.type
_entity_poly.pdbx_seq_one_letter_code
_entity_poly.pdbx_strand_id
1 'polypeptide(L)' 'MHHVLEIEEIFLNIFDHCDYMDGIWRSRDNPTLASLAGTCRAFKEPVLNLLWEELLDLSPLAQCIPE' A
#
# COMPACT_ATOMS: atom_id res chain seq x y z
N MET A 1 10.36 15.44 -0.80
CA MET A 1 9.83 14.33 0.02
C MET A 1 10.42 14.49 1.41
N HIS A 2 9.63 14.27 2.46
CA HIS A 2 10.10 14.42 3.84
C HIS A 2 10.91 13.17 4.22
N HIS A 3 12.05 13.32 4.91
CA HIS A 3 12.96 12.21 5.28
C HIS A 3 12.29 11.09 6.09
N VAL A 4 11.12 11.36 6.69
CA VAL A 4 10.31 10.34 7.38
C VAL A 4 9.81 9.24 6.44
N LEU A 5 9.68 9.55 5.13
CA LEU A 5 9.32 8.58 4.08
C LEU A 5 10.54 7.83 3.54
N GLU A 6 11.66 7.85 4.25
CA GLU A 6 12.82 6.97 4.01
C GLU A 6 12.86 5.81 5.02
N ILE A 7 12.00 5.85 6.05
CA ILE A 7 11.94 4.88 7.13
C ILE A 7 10.91 3.81 6.79
N GLU A 8 11.34 2.55 6.67
CA GLU A 8 10.49 1.42 6.31
C GLU A 8 9.35 1.20 7.31
N GLU A 9 9.60 1.34 8.61
CA GLU A 9 8.55 1.13 9.63
C GLU A 9 7.42 2.15 9.52
N ILE A 10 7.68 3.34 8.98
CA ILE A 10 6.64 4.34 8.76
C ILE A 10 5.70 3.89 7.65
N PHE A 11 6.23 3.29 6.58
CA PHE A 11 5.40 2.72 5.52
C PHE A 11 4.52 1.60 6.04
N LEU A 12 5.09 0.64 6.79
CA LEU A 12 4.34 -0.46 7.38
C LEU A 12 3.21 0.04 8.30
N ASN A 13 3.48 1.02 9.17
CA ASN A 13 2.44 1.60 10.03
C ASN A 13 1.32 2.29 9.23
N ILE A 14 1.67 2.96 8.12
CA ILE A 14 0.67 3.59 7.25
C ILE A 14 -0.20 2.51 6.59
N PHE A 15 0.42 1.44 6.08
CA PHE A 15 -0.28 0.35 5.41
C PHE A 15 -1.18 -0.44 6.37
N ASP A 16 -0.67 -0.78 7.55
CA ASP A 16 -1.46 -1.42 8.62
C ASP A 16 -2.67 -0.57 9.00
N HIS A 17 -2.53 0.76 9.02
CA HIS A 17 -3.66 1.64 9.27
C HIS A 17 -4.67 1.69 8.11
N CYS A 18 -4.21 1.48 6.86
CA CYS A 18 -5.10 1.38 5.71
C CYS A 18 -5.89 0.06 5.70
N ASP A 19 -5.30 -1.00 6.24
CA ASP A 19 -5.93 -2.31 6.37
C ASP A 19 -6.81 -2.40 7.62
N TYR A 20 -6.47 -1.67 8.69
CA TYR A 20 -7.26 -1.58 9.91
C TYR A 20 -8.23 -0.38 9.88
N MET A 21 -9.35 -0.55 9.20
CA MET A 21 -10.42 0.45 9.10
C MET A 21 -11.63 0.03 9.95
N ASP A 22 -12.19 0.98 10.71
CA ASP A 22 -13.40 0.78 11.54
C ASP A 22 -13.33 -0.40 12.52
N GLY A 23 -12.13 -0.72 13.01
CA GLY A 23 -11.90 -1.83 13.95
C GLY A 23 -11.79 -3.20 13.30
N ILE A 24 -11.77 -3.28 11.96
CA ILE A 24 -11.73 -4.52 11.19
C ILE A 24 -10.46 -4.57 10.36
N TRP A 25 -9.74 -5.69 10.42
CA TRP A 25 -8.65 -5.99 9.50
C TRP A 25 -9.22 -6.39 8.14
N ARG A 26 -9.00 -5.55 7.15
CA ARG A 26 -9.23 -5.85 5.74
C ARG A 26 -8.04 -6.61 5.18
N SER A 27 -8.30 -7.36 4.10
CA SER A 27 -7.25 -8.02 3.35
C SER A 27 -6.41 -6.96 2.61
N ARG A 28 -5.13 -7.29 2.38
CA ARG A 28 -4.14 -6.41 1.75
C ARG A 28 -4.40 -6.14 0.27
N ASP A 29 -5.44 -6.72 -0.30
CA ASP A 29 -5.99 -6.39 -1.63
C ASP A 29 -6.85 -5.11 -1.63
N ASN A 30 -6.75 -4.28 -0.58
CA ASN A 30 -7.52 -3.05 -0.44
C ASN A 30 -7.15 -2.01 -1.52
N PRO A 31 -8.14 -1.44 -2.25
CA PRO A 31 -7.91 -0.38 -3.25
C PRO A 31 -7.25 0.88 -2.68
N THR A 32 -7.31 1.08 -1.36
CA THR A 32 -6.65 2.18 -0.66
C THR A 32 -5.12 2.08 -0.75
N LEU A 33 -4.56 0.87 -0.62
CA LEU A 33 -3.11 0.63 -0.79
C LEU A 33 -2.68 0.88 -2.22
N ALA A 34 -3.45 0.38 -3.20
CA ALA A 34 -3.16 0.61 -4.61
C ALA A 34 -3.19 2.11 -4.96
N SER A 35 -4.14 2.84 -4.39
CA SER A 35 -4.23 4.31 -4.55
C SER A 35 -3.00 5.02 -3.97
N LEU A 36 -2.45 4.57 -2.84
CA LEU A 36 -1.22 5.12 -2.25
C LEU A 36 -0.02 5.03 -3.19
N ALA A 37 0.15 3.90 -3.89
CA ALA A 37 1.21 3.73 -4.90
C ALA A 37 1.09 4.74 -6.06
N GLY A 38 -0.13 5.16 -6.39
CA GLY A 38 -0.41 6.19 -7.40
C GLY A 38 -0.12 7.62 -6.94
N THR A 39 -0.13 7.91 -5.64
CA THR A 39 0.04 9.28 -5.13
C THR A 39 1.46 9.82 -5.24
N CYS A 40 2.47 9.03 -4.86
CA CYS A 40 3.86 9.44 -4.96
C CYS A 40 4.83 8.26 -5.10
N ARG A 41 5.99 8.53 -5.72
CA ARG A 41 6.99 7.50 -6.04
C ARG A 41 7.55 6.77 -4.81
N ALA A 42 7.55 7.39 -3.64
CA ALA A 42 8.06 6.77 -2.41
C ALA A 42 7.16 5.64 -1.91
N PHE A 43 5.85 5.70 -2.14
CA PHE A 43 4.94 4.61 -1.77
C PHE A 43 4.93 3.50 -2.81
N LYS A 44 5.37 3.76 -4.05
CA LYS A 44 5.22 2.80 -5.14
C LYS A 44 5.91 1.46 -4.87
N GLU A 45 7.20 1.47 -4.54
CA GLU A 45 7.96 0.24 -4.26
C GLU A 45 7.49 -0.47 -2.99
N PRO A 46 7.34 0.22 -1.83
CA PRO A 46 6.89 -0.42 -0.60
C PRO A 46 5.49 -1.03 -0.72
N VAL A 47 4.55 -0.32 -1.35
CA VAL A 47 3.21 -0.86 -1.60
C VAL A 47 3.26 -2.07 -2.53
N LEU A 48 4.07 -2.03 -3.59
CA LEU A 48 4.14 -3.15 -4.53
C LEU A 48 4.69 -4.41 -3.85
N ASN A 49 5.75 -4.29 -3.06
CA ASN A 49 6.32 -5.41 -2.29
C ASN A 49 5.27 -6.00 -1.35
N LEU A 50 4.56 -5.14 -0.62
CA LEU A 50 3.54 -5.52 0.33
C LEU A 50 2.33 -6.20 -0.32
N LEU A 51 1.84 -5.65 -1.44
CA LEU A 51 0.79 -6.27 -2.24
C LEU A 51 1.25 -7.64 -2.75
N TRP A 52 2.51 -7.78 -3.18
CA TRP A 52 3.03 -9.03 -3.73
C TRP A 52 3.20 -10.15 -2.70
N GLU A 53 3.47 -9.81 -1.43
CA GLU A 53 3.63 -10.79 -0.35
C GLU A 53 2.32 -11.51 0.01
N GLU A 54 1.18 -10.82 -0.04
CA GLU A 54 -0.12 -11.33 0.45
C GLU A 54 -1.21 -11.35 -0.61
N LEU A 55 -0.81 -11.34 -1.88
CA LEU A 55 -1.75 -11.23 -2.98
C LEU A 55 -2.63 -12.49 -3.13
N LEU A 56 -3.94 -12.34 -2.95
CA LEU A 56 -4.94 -13.35 -3.33
C LEU A 56 -5.52 -13.11 -4.74
N ASP A 57 -5.51 -11.86 -5.20
CA ASP A 57 -6.04 -11.43 -6.49
C ASP A 57 -5.15 -10.35 -7.13
N LEU A 58 -5.02 -10.34 -8.46
CA LEU A 58 -4.20 -9.39 -9.22
C LEU A 58 -4.86 -8.03 -9.44
N SER A 59 -6.15 -7.90 -9.15
CA SER A 59 -6.91 -6.65 -9.25
C SER A 59 -6.24 -5.42 -8.58
N PRO A 60 -5.65 -5.51 -7.37
CA PRO A 60 -5.02 -4.37 -6.70
C PRO A 60 -3.76 -3.89 -7.43
N LEU A 61 -3.02 -4.80 -8.05
CA LEU A 61 -1.81 -4.47 -8.81
C LEU A 61 -2.14 -3.78 -10.13
N ALA A 62 -3.25 -4.17 -10.77
CA ALA A 62 -3.74 -3.48 -11.96
C ALA A 62 -4.07 -2.01 -11.66
N GLN A 63 -4.56 -1.71 -10.45
CA GLN A 63 -4.83 -0.34 -10.01
C GLN A 63 -3.57 0.49 -9.73
N CYS A 64 -2.41 -0.14 -9.54
CA CYS A 64 -1.12 0.53 -9.38
C CYS A 64 -0.48 0.98 -10.71
N ILE A 65 -1.07 0.59 -11.86
CA ILE A 65 -0.56 0.94 -13.18
C ILE A 65 -1.19 2.28 -13.62
N PRO A 66 -0.39 3.33 -13.83
CA PRO A 66 -0.91 4.59 -14.37
C PRO A 66 -1.41 4.39 -15.82
N GLU A 67 -2.51 5.05 -16.18
CA GLU A 67 -3.05 5.11 -17.56
C GLU A 67 -2.04 5.64 -18.58
#